data_AF-A0A1M3N9B8-F1
#
_entry.id   AF-A0A1M3N9B8-F1
#
_cell.length_a   1.000
_cell.length_b   1.000
_cell.length_c   1.000
_cell.angle_alpha   90.00
_cell.angle_beta   90.00
_cell.angle_gamma   90.00
#
_symmetry.space_group_name_H-M   'P 1'
#
loop_
_entity.id
_entity.type
_entity.pdbx_description
1 polymer ?
#
loop_
_entity_poly.entity_id
_entity_poly.type
_entity_poly.pdbx_seq_one_letter_code
_entity_poly.pdbx_strand_id
1 'polypeptide(L)'
;MSAGSRFTSRLARLAPSLKPLTPADAPASKAPVPEPAMFDAPLFTPAPRSAPRESKASLPEPAMFDAPLFTPAPRESKASLPEPAMFDAPLFTPAPALARSVVSRAEPEQASASVDRHDVSAPGSVLEDLRARMAAVLERTRAEPKREPPRVDVAELPFCVEDTAAGPLHSRTVRHGGEHRIGRIPIAPARRADANLLALLALDPRLASCDPACALYLDTETTGLGPGAGTVAFLVGLAWFDVGHDGAPPGLVVEQLLVRRLGEEGPVLARIAERIAAASMLVTFNGKSFDMPVLRTRFVMGRREIPIEPPHFDLVHVARRLHKARGVGASLGAVEREVLGFVRENDVPSGEVSACYFHFLRTGDPRALIGVVDHNAWDVVSMAALVGLYGEPLEGTQLEAGDLVGVARTLKRAGSTDLAYDVANTAVERGAGNDATRARAEIAKARGDKARALADFESLAQSVDDPSVRLELAKLYEHHAKDASRALAIVEAGTGEADVSRSRREARLRRKVERQVTRRLI
;
A
#
# COMPACT_ATOMS: atom_id res chain seq x y z
N MET A 1 -73.61 25.10 19.44
CA MET A 1 -73.90 26.48 19.92
C MET A 1 -72.65 27.01 20.64
N SER A 2 -72.51 28.35 20.76
CA SER A 2 -71.67 29.17 21.68
C SER A 2 -70.55 28.54 22.52
N ALA A 3 -69.38 29.17 22.74
CA ALA A 3 -68.77 30.44 22.27
C ALA A 3 -67.22 30.28 22.34
N GLY A 4 -66.35 31.11 21.72
CA GLY A 4 -65.96 32.48 22.13
C GLY A 4 -64.90 32.45 23.26
N SER A 5 -63.74 33.16 23.22
CA SER A 5 -63.23 34.26 22.39
C SER A 5 -61.68 34.19 22.30
N ARG A 6 -61.07 34.15 21.10
CA ARG A 6 -60.37 35.24 20.36
C ARG A 6 -59.37 36.12 21.13
N PHE A 7 -58.19 36.30 20.53
CA PHE A 7 -57.40 37.55 20.53
C PHE A 7 -56.84 37.82 19.11
N THR A 8 -56.55 39.08 18.75
CA THR A 8 -56.45 39.55 17.35
C THR A 8 -55.65 40.87 17.21
N SER A 9 -55.03 41.27 16.08
CA SER A 9 -54.58 40.57 14.84
C SER A 9 -53.95 41.58 13.84
N ARG A 10 -53.18 41.12 12.83
CA ARG A 10 -52.67 41.86 11.63
C ARG A 10 -51.50 42.84 11.93
N LEU A 11 -50.70 43.35 10.98
CA LEU A 11 -50.52 43.16 9.51
C LEU A 11 -49.07 42.61 9.25
N ALA A 12 -48.59 42.05 8.13
CA ALA A 12 -48.78 42.19 6.67
C ALA A 12 -48.21 43.50 6.05
N ARG A 13 -47.58 43.53 4.86
CA ARG A 13 -47.29 42.47 3.85
C ARG A 13 -45.79 42.03 3.92
N LEU A 14 -44.89 42.01 2.92
CA LEU A 14 -44.87 42.29 1.47
C LEU A 14 -43.66 41.55 0.83
N ALA A 15 -43.79 41.00 -0.39
CA ALA A 15 -42.71 40.37 -1.18
C ALA A 15 -43.01 40.44 -2.70
N PRO A 16 -42.01 40.44 -3.59
CA PRO A 16 -42.17 40.19 -5.02
C PRO A 16 -41.73 38.77 -5.42
N SER A 17 -42.40 38.19 -6.42
CA SER A 17 -42.03 36.94 -7.08
C SER A 17 -41.52 37.22 -8.49
N LEU A 18 -40.57 36.42 -8.99
CA LEU A 18 -40.14 36.44 -10.39
C LEU A 18 -40.30 35.04 -11.01
N LYS A 19 -40.77 35.02 -12.25
CA LYS A 19 -40.87 33.84 -13.13
C LYS A 19 -40.19 34.16 -14.47
N PRO A 20 -39.80 33.14 -15.25
CA PRO A 20 -38.86 33.30 -16.36
C PRO A 20 -39.48 33.92 -17.61
N LEU A 21 -38.61 34.40 -18.50
CA LEU A 21 -38.92 34.87 -19.85
C LEU A 21 -38.23 34.00 -20.91
N THR A 22 -38.88 33.84 -22.05
CA THR A 22 -38.38 33.22 -23.28
C THR A 22 -38.13 34.28 -24.37
N PRO A 23 -37.33 34.02 -25.42
CA PRO A 23 -36.75 35.07 -26.25
C PRO A 23 -37.51 35.37 -27.55
N ALA A 24 -37.41 36.62 -28.03
CA ALA A 24 -37.59 37.00 -29.43
C ALA A 24 -36.94 38.38 -29.73
N ASP A 25 -36.55 38.55 -31.01
CA ASP A 25 -36.30 39.78 -31.78
C ASP A 25 -35.18 40.78 -31.41
N ALA A 26 -34.58 41.34 -32.46
CA ALA A 26 -33.41 42.24 -32.47
C ALA A 26 -33.72 43.56 -33.23
N PRO A 27 -32.77 44.51 -33.27
CA PRO A 27 -32.08 44.73 -34.54
C PRO A 27 -30.56 45.05 -34.40
N ALA A 28 -29.85 45.20 -35.53
CA ALA A 28 -28.39 45.22 -35.61
C ALA A 28 -27.77 46.56 -36.07
N SER A 29 -26.50 46.82 -35.73
CA SER A 29 -25.62 47.74 -36.50
C SER A 29 -24.09 47.56 -36.26
N LYS A 30 -23.42 46.93 -37.24
CA LYS A 30 -22.09 47.25 -37.82
C LYS A 30 -20.89 47.69 -36.94
N ALA A 31 -19.91 46.76 -36.81
CA ALA A 31 -18.50 46.86 -37.27
C ALA A 31 -17.52 47.94 -36.68
N PRO A 32 -16.18 47.83 -36.88
CA PRO A 32 -15.39 46.76 -37.53
C PRO A 32 -14.27 46.12 -36.64
N VAL A 33 -13.58 45.13 -37.20
CA VAL A 33 -12.36 44.48 -36.66
C VAL A 33 -11.12 44.99 -37.41
N PRO A 34 -9.94 45.14 -36.76
CA PRO A 34 -8.63 45.17 -37.42
C PRO A 34 -7.90 43.82 -37.35
N GLU A 35 -7.23 43.45 -38.45
CA GLU A 35 -6.38 42.24 -38.56
C GLU A 35 -4.89 42.65 -38.86
N PRO A 36 -3.92 41.76 -39.13
CA PRO A 36 -2.60 41.84 -38.49
C PRO A 36 -1.49 42.54 -39.32
N ALA A 37 -0.34 42.74 -38.67
CA ALA A 37 0.92 43.17 -39.29
C ALA A 37 2.08 42.20 -38.97
N MET A 38 3.08 42.14 -39.84
CA MET A 38 4.25 41.24 -39.75
C MET A 38 5.57 42.01 -39.55
N PHE A 39 6.67 41.26 -39.43
CA PHE A 39 8.09 41.69 -39.30
C PHE A 39 8.47 42.22 -37.89
N ASP A 40 9.72 42.05 -37.41
CA ASP A 40 10.92 41.50 -38.05
C ASP A 40 11.83 40.72 -37.07
N ALA A 41 12.85 40.03 -37.59
CA ALA A 41 13.89 39.31 -36.80
C ALA A 41 15.17 40.15 -36.60
N PRO A 42 16.04 39.77 -35.65
CA PRO A 42 17.46 39.62 -36.07
C PRO A 42 18.30 38.56 -35.33
N LEU A 43 18.91 37.66 -36.13
CA LEU A 43 20.34 37.27 -36.16
C LEU A 43 21.08 36.73 -34.90
N PHE A 44 22.29 36.22 -35.14
CA PHE A 44 23.06 35.30 -34.27
C PHE A 44 24.55 35.71 -34.21
N THR A 45 25.37 34.99 -33.42
CA THR A 45 26.87 35.07 -33.30
C THR A 45 27.42 36.19 -32.37
N PRO A 46 28.71 36.15 -31.94
CA PRO A 46 29.25 35.13 -31.02
C PRO A 46 30.11 35.72 -29.87
N ALA A 47 30.61 34.86 -28.97
CA ALA A 47 31.43 35.27 -27.82
C ALA A 47 32.96 35.39 -28.10
N PRO A 48 33.71 36.13 -27.28
CA PRO A 48 35.16 35.99 -27.14
C PRO A 48 35.58 35.34 -25.79
N ARG A 49 36.73 34.67 -25.79
CA ARG A 49 37.46 34.18 -24.59
C ARG A 49 38.71 35.03 -24.34
N SER A 50 39.03 35.34 -23.08
CA SER A 50 40.40 35.24 -22.54
C SER A 50 40.44 35.50 -21.02
N ALA A 51 41.42 34.92 -20.34
CA ALA A 51 41.79 35.23 -18.95
C ALA A 51 43.09 36.04 -18.93
N PRO A 52 43.56 36.49 -17.74
CA PRO A 52 44.79 35.83 -17.26
C PRO A 52 44.83 35.48 -15.76
N ARG A 53 45.87 34.68 -15.44
CA ARG A 53 46.49 34.36 -14.14
C ARG A 53 46.96 35.63 -13.39
N GLU A 54 47.35 35.66 -12.11
CA GLU A 54 47.53 34.72 -10.97
C GLU A 54 47.46 35.61 -9.68
N SER A 55 47.25 35.19 -8.42
CA SER A 55 47.97 34.17 -7.63
C SER A 55 47.38 33.99 -6.20
N LYS A 56 47.55 32.80 -5.63
CA LYS A 56 47.70 32.44 -4.19
C LYS A 56 47.15 33.37 -3.08
N ALA A 57 46.12 32.89 -2.38
CA ALA A 57 45.92 33.07 -0.93
C ALA A 57 45.37 31.77 -0.32
N SER A 58 45.61 31.52 0.97
CA SER A 58 45.35 30.23 1.65
C SER A 58 43.90 30.04 2.13
N LEU A 59 43.37 28.83 1.97
CA LEU A 59 42.16 28.37 2.67
C LEU A 59 42.49 27.98 4.13
N PRO A 60 41.59 28.21 5.10
CA PRO A 60 41.67 27.63 6.43
C PRO A 60 41.03 26.23 6.47
N GLU A 61 41.65 25.29 7.20
CA GLU A 61 41.09 23.96 7.46
C GLU A 61 40.05 23.98 8.59
N PRO A 62 38.89 23.31 8.46
CA PRO A 62 38.05 22.95 9.59
C PRO A 62 38.55 21.64 10.22
N ALA A 63 38.71 21.63 11.55
CA ALA A 63 39.38 20.57 12.30
C ALA A 63 38.78 19.16 12.13
N MET A 64 39.65 18.15 12.11
CA MET A 64 39.27 16.77 12.41
C MET A 64 38.86 16.65 13.88
N PHE A 65 37.79 15.91 14.17
CA PHE A 65 37.43 15.53 15.54
C PHE A 65 38.06 14.17 15.88
N ASP A 66 38.88 14.15 16.94
CA ASP A 66 39.47 12.91 17.45
C ASP A 66 38.39 11.95 18.00
N ALA A 67 38.43 10.71 17.53
CA ALA A 67 37.65 9.63 18.12
C ALA A 67 38.34 9.08 19.38
N PRO A 68 37.63 8.86 20.50
CA PRO A 68 38.26 8.39 21.73
C PRO A 68 38.80 6.96 21.60
N LEU A 69 40.11 6.80 21.78
CA LEU A 69 40.80 5.52 21.82
C LEU A 69 40.32 4.66 23.00
N PHE A 70 39.75 3.49 22.72
CA PHE A 70 39.28 2.57 23.75
C PHE A 70 40.36 1.53 24.10
N THR A 71 40.86 1.55 25.33
CA THR A 71 41.87 0.60 25.82
C THR A 71 41.24 -0.68 26.39
N PRO A 72 41.78 -1.88 26.12
CA PRO A 72 41.14 -3.15 26.49
C PRO A 72 41.64 -3.75 27.81
N ALA A 73 40.73 -4.06 28.74
CA ALA A 73 40.94 -4.96 29.88
C ALA A 73 39.60 -5.39 30.53
N PRO A 74 39.53 -6.54 31.23
CA PRO A 74 40.11 -7.85 30.93
C PRO A 74 39.00 -8.89 30.62
N ARG A 75 39.35 -10.18 30.45
CA ARG A 75 38.37 -11.26 30.22
C ARG A 75 37.83 -11.85 31.53
N GLU A 76 36.51 -11.82 31.72
CA GLU A 76 35.78 -12.74 32.62
C GLU A 76 34.67 -13.49 31.86
N SER A 77 33.92 -14.36 32.55
CA SER A 77 33.49 -15.64 31.98
C SER A 77 31.99 -15.78 31.63
N LYS A 78 31.76 -16.46 30.50
CA LYS A 78 30.56 -17.23 30.08
C LYS A 78 29.23 -16.95 30.82
N ALA A 79 28.38 -16.15 30.17
CA ALA A 79 26.93 -16.34 30.20
C ALA A 79 26.38 -16.30 28.76
N SER A 80 25.48 -17.21 28.40
CA SER A 80 24.93 -17.36 27.04
C SER A 80 23.81 -16.36 26.77
N LEU A 81 23.94 -15.57 25.70
CA LEU A 81 22.84 -14.76 25.15
C LEU A 81 22.03 -15.59 24.13
N PRO A 82 20.71 -15.38 24.01
CA PRO A 82 19.86 -16.09 23.05
C PRO A 82 20.02 -15.57 21.61
N GLU A 83 19.74 -16.43 20.64
CA GLU A 83 19.76 -16.10 19.21
C GLU A 83 18.60 -15.16 18.81
N PRO A 84 18.76 -14.33 17.75
CA PRO A 84 17.67 -13.54 17.20
C PRO A 84 16.65 -14.44 16.49
N ALA A 85 15.40 -14.43 16.96
CA ALA A 85 14.34 -15.23 16.37
C ALA A 85 14.06 -14.84 14.91
N MET A 86 14.08 -15.82 14.01
CA MET A 86 13.54 -15.66 12.66
C MET A 86 12.01 -15.53 12.73
N PHE A 87 11.42 -14.73 11.83
CA PHE A 87 9.97 -14.62 11.70
C PHE A 87 9.43 -15.74 10.81
N ASP A 88 8.73 -16.71 11.40
CA ASP A 88 7.97 -17.70 10.64
C ASP A 88 6.86 -17.05 9.82
N ALA A 89 6.72 -17.45 8.56
CA ALA A 89 5.58 -17.12 7.72
C ALA A 89 4.40 -18.07 8.03
N PRO A 90 3.14 -17.58 8.03
CA PRO A 90 2.00 -18.42 8.35
C PRO A 90 1.74 -19.47 7.25
N LEU A 91 1.92 -20.75 7.59
CA LEU A 91 1.55 -21.86 6.73
C LEU A 91 0.02 -21.93 6.56
N PHE A 92 -0.43 -22.06 5.31
CA PHE A 92 -1.84 -22.08 4.95
C PHE A 92 -2.47 -23.46 5.24
N THR A 93 -3.48 -23.51 6.10
CA THR A 93 -4.19 -24.76 6.44
C THR A 93 -5.28 -25.08 5.40
N PRO A 94 -5.27 -26.26 4.74
CA PRO A 94 -6.35 -26.66 3.84
C PRO A 94 -7.62 -27.05 4.62
N ALA A 95 -8.78 -26.71 4.06
CA ALA A 95 -10.09 -27.12 4.57
C ALA A 95 -10.36 -28.62 4.34
N PRO A 96 -11.22 -29.28 5.14
CA PRO A 96 -11.43 -30.73 5.07
C PRO A 96 -12.14 -31.17 3.78
N ALA A 97 -11.75 -32.35 3.28
CA ALA A 97 -12.31 -32.93 2.06
C ALA A 97 -13.76 -33.40 2.24
N LEU A 98 -14.63 -33.01 1.31
CA LEU A 98 -15.97 -33.58 1.16
C LEU A 98 -15.90 -35.00 0.60
N ALA A 99 -16.52 -35.95 1.30
CA ALA A 99 -16.62 -37.33 0.84
C ALA A 99 -17.39 -37.44 -0.49
N ARG A 100 -16.94 -38.32 -1.38
CA ARG A 100 -17.69 -38.72 -2.59
C ARG A 100 -18.01 -40.21 -2.57
N SER A 101 -19.11 -40.55 -3.23
CA SER A 101 -19.87 -41.78 -3.06
C SER A 101 -19.23 -43.01 -3.69
N VAL A 102 -19.39 -44.15 -3.02
CA VAL A 102 -19.20 -45.49 -3.61
C VAL A 102 -20.21 -45.70 -4.74
N VAL A 103 -19.74 -46.03 -5.94
CA VAL A 103 -20.52 -46.71 -6.98
C VAL A 103 -19.64 -47.81 -7.57
N SER A 104 -20.13 -49.04 -7.54
CA SER A 104 -19.43 -50.23 -8.06
C SER A 104 -19.63 -50.40 -9.56
N ARG A 105 -18.58 -50.86 -10.27
CA ARG A 105 -18.78 -51.78 -11.41
C ARG A 105 -17.55 -52.60 -11.76
N ALA A 106 -17.73 -53.93 -11.67
CA ALA A 106 -17.15 -55.03 -12.45
C ALA A 106 -15.63 -55.05 -12.76
N GLU A 107 -14.98 -56.12 -12.30
CA GLU A 107 -13.79 -56.69 -12.93
C GLU A 107 -14.11 -57.23 -14.34
N PRO A 108 -13.09 -57.55 -15.16
CA PRO A 108 -12.81 -58.99 -15.29
C PRO A 108 -11.32 -59.37 -15.34
N GLU A 109 -11.09 -60.62 -14.89
CA GLU A 109 -10.07 -61.59 -15.29
C GLU A 109 -8.57 -61.33 -15.06
N GLN A 110 -7.95 -62.34 -14.43
CA GLN A 110 -6.52 -62.47 -14.23
C GLN A 110 -5.89 -63.19 -15.43
N ALA A 111 -4.74 -62.72 -15.91
CA ALA A 111 -3.83 -63.50 -16.73
C ALA A 111 -2.40 -63.38 -16.14
N SER A 112 -1.76 -64.52 -15.92
CA SER A 112 -0.50 -64.62 -15.19
C SER A 112 0.73 -64.22 -16.02
N ALA A 113 1.64 -63.45 -15.42
CA ALA A 113 3.04 -63.36 -15.83
C ALA A 113 3.94 -63.58 -14.61
N SER A 114 4.95 -64.44 -14.73
CA SER A 114 5.87 -64.78 -13.65
C SER A 114 6.88 -63.66 -13.38
N VAL A 115 7.12 -63.37 -12.09
CA VAL A 115 8.18 -62.44 -11.67
C VAL A 115 9.49 -63.20 -11.56
N ASP A 116 10.25 -63.25 -12.65
CA ASP A 116 11.64 -63.69 -12.61
C ASP A 116 12.54 -62.62 -11.96
N ARG A 117 13.49 -63.08 -11.14
CA ARG A 117 14.38 -62.22 -10.35
C ARG A 117 15.73 -62.00 -11.05
N HIS A 118 15.81 -60.96 -11.86
CA HIS A 118 17.05 -60.37 -12.39
C HIS A 118 16.94 -58.84 -12.31
N ASP A 119 17.99 -58.05 -12.14
CA ASP A 119 19.28 -58.25 -11.47
C ASP A 119 19.80 -56.83 -11.09
N VAL A 120 20.85 -56.69 -10.28
CA VAL A 120 21.33 -55.38 -9.79
C VAL A 120 22.10 -54.62 -10.87
N SER A 121 21.37 -53.97 -11.80
CA SER A 121 21.97 -53.19 -12.88
C SER A 121 22.74 -51.98 -12.36
N ALA A 122 23.94 -51.73 -12.89
CA ALA A 122 24.84 -50.68 -12.45
C ALA A 122 24.30 -49.24 -12.71
N PRO A 123 24.81 -48.21 -12.00
CA PRO A 123 24.23 -46.84 -12.01
C PRO A 123 24.19 -46.08 -13.36
N GLY A 124 24.68 -46.65 -14.45
CA GLY A 124 24.60 -46.04 -15.78
C GLY A 124 23.20 -46.10 -16.41
N SER A 125 22.49 -47.23 -16.23
CA SER A 125 21.23 -47.51 -16.93
C SER A 125 20.16 -46.45 -16.68
N VAL A 126 19.94 -46.08 -15.42
CA VAL A 126 18.93 -45.10 -15.00
C VAL A 126 19.18 -43.70 -15.59
N LEU A 127 20.45 -43.33 -15.80
CA LEU A 127 20.82 -42.05 -16.43
C LEU A 127 20.63 -42.08 -17.94
N GLU A 128 20.77 -43.23 -18.58
CA GLU A 128 20.51 -43.40 -20.02
C GLU A 128 19.00 -43.45 -20.32
N ASP A 129 18.22 -44.18 -19.50
CA ASP A 129 16.75 -44.16 -19.54
C ASP A 129 16.19 -42.75 -19.36
N LEU A 130 16.73 -41.97 -18.41
CA LEU A 130 16.31 -40.59 -18.20
C LEU A 130 16.63 -39.70 -19.41
N ARG A 131 17.83 -39.84 -20.00
CA ARG A 131 18.22 -39.13 -21.23
C ARG A 131 17.32 -39.51 -22.42
N ALA A 132 17.02 -40.80 -22.59
CA ALA A 132 16.13 -41.29 -23.64
C ALA A 132 14.71 -40.71 -23.50
N ARG A 133 14.17 -40.69 -22.27
CA ARG A 133 12.86 -40.06 -21.98
C ARG A 133 12.87 -38.55 -22.22
N MET A 134 13.92 -37.84 -21.82
CA MET A 134 14.06 -36.41 -22.10
C MET A 134 14.17 -36.11 -23.61
N ALA A 135 14.95 -36.90 -24.35
CA ALA A 135 15.06 -36.80 -25.80
C ALA A 135 13.70 -37.04 -26.48
N ALA A 136 12.95 -38.07 -26.08
CA ALA A 136 11.62 -38.36 -26.63
C ALA A 136 10.60 -37.23 -26.38
N VAL A 137 10.69 -36.51 -25.25
CA VAL A 137 9.85 -35.32 -24.97
C VAL A 137 10.25 -34.11 -25.82
N LEU A 138 11.55 -33.90 -26.03
CA LEU A 138 12.07 -32.83 -26.91
C LEU A 138 11.76 -33.08 -28.39
N GLU A 139 11.81 -34.33 -28.85
CA GLU A 139 11.37 -34.73 -30.20
C GLU A 139 9.86 -34.52 -30.35
N ARG A 140 9.03 -34.92 -29.37
CA ARG A 140 7.58 -34.67 -29.41
C ARG A 140 7.23 -33.18 -29.52
N THR A 141 7.93 -32.32 -28.78
CA THR A 141 7.72 -30.86 -28.82
C THR A 141 8.32 -30.18 -30.06
N ARG A 142 9.17 -30.87 -30.84
CA ARG A 142 9.55 -30.47 -32.20
C ARG A 142 8.60 -30.97 -33.29
N ALA A 143 7.97 -32.13 -33.07
CA ALA A 143 7.17 -32.83 -34.07
C ALA A 143 5.71 -32.35 -34.17
N GLU A 144 5.18 -31.62 -33.17
CA GLU A 144 3.88 -30.98 -33.32
C GLU A 144 3.95 -29.83 -34.35
N PRO A 145 3.20 -29.89 -35.46
CA PRO A 145 3.17 -28.78 -36.41
C PRO A 145 2.53 -27.57 -35.72
N LYS A 146 3.20 -26.41 -35.79
CA LYS A 146 2.60 -25.13 -35.41
C LYS A 146 1.33 -24.90 -36.23
N ARG A 147 0.17 -25.22 -35.65
CA ARG A 147 -1.12 -24.72 -36.14
C ARG A 147 -1.05 -23.21 -36.06
N GLU A 148 -1.01 -22.53 -37.20
CA GLU A 148 -1.25 -21.10 -37.20
C GLU A 148 -2.62 -20.84 -36.58
N PRO A 149 -2.72 -19.94 -35.60
CA PRO A 149 -4.01 -19.54 -35.05
C PRO A 149 -4.85 -18.93 -36.19
N PRO A 150 -6.17 -19.18 -36.23
CA PRO A 150 -7.01 -18.54 -37.23
C PRO A 150 -6.89 -17.03 -37.09
N ARG A 151 -6.56 -16.33 -38.18
CA ARG A 151 -6.53 -14.86 -38.25
C ARG A 151 -7.96 -14.33 -38.19
N VAL A 152 -8.53 -14.34 -37.00
CA VAL A 152 -9.68 -13.50 -36.66
C VAL A 152 -9.22 -12.05 -36.75
N ASP A 153 -10.02 -11.20 -37.37
CA ASP A 153 -9.79 -9.75 -37.35
C ASP A 153 -10.04 -9.27 -35.92
N VAL A 154 -8.98 -8.89 -35.20
CA VAL A 154 -8.99 -8.60 -33.77
C VAL A 154 -8.32 -7.26 -33.52
N ALA A 155 -8.87 -6.49 -32.58
CA ALA A 155 -8.21 -5.31 -32.07
C ALA A 155 -6.81 -5.68 -31.58
N GLU A 156 -5.79 -5.02 -32.13
CA GLU A 156 -4.41 -5.19 -31.69
C GLU A 156 -4.26 -4.75 -30.22
N LEU A 157 -3.27 -5.31 -29.53
CA LEU A 157 -2.93 -4.81 -28.18
C LEU A 157 -2.53 -3.33 -28.27
N PRO A 158 -2.97 -2.47 -27.34
CA PRO A 158 -2.83 -1.01 -27.44
C PRO A 158 -1.41 -0.50 -27.11
N PHE A 159 -0.38 -1.17 -27.63
CA PHE A 159 1.04 -0.89 -27.38
C PHE A 159 1.71 -0.46 -28.68
N CYS A 160 2.33 0.72 -28.65
CA CYS A 160 3.25 1.16 -29.70
C CYS A 160 4.58 0.39 -29.59
N VAL A 161 5.36 0.39 -30.67
CA VAL A 161 6.73 -0.15 -30.67
C VAL A 161 7.71 1.03 -30.73
N GLU A 162 8.62 1.08 -29.76
CA GLU A 162 9.72 2.05 -29.68
C GLU A 162 11.04 1.30 -29.92
N ASP A 163 11.76 1.62 -30.99
CA ASP A 163 13.07 1.02 -31.28
C ASP A 163 14.15 1.62 -30.35
N THR A 164 14.53 0.87 -29.31
CA THR A 164 15.56 1.28 -28.35
C THR A 164 16.90 0.64 -28.65
N ALA A 165 18.00 1.19 -28.09
CA ALA A 165 19.32 0.57 -28.12
C ALA A 165 19.40 -0.82 -27.45
N ALA A 166 18.34 -1.24 -26.72
CA ALA A 166 18.21 -2.56 -26.12
C ALA A 166 17.32 -3.53 -26.93
N GLY A 167 16.76 -3.08 -28.07
CA GLY A 167 15.74 -3.79 -28.85
C GLY A 167 14.37 -3.10 -28.83
N PRO A 168 13.35 -3.68 -29.48
CA PRO A 168 12.01 -3.10 -29.59
C PRO A 168 11.27 -3.15 -28.25
N LEU A 169 10.99 -1.99 -27.67
CA LEU A 169 10.14 -1.84 -26.49
C LEU A 169 8.67 -1.78 -26.94
N HIS A 170 7.79 -2.54 -26.30
CA HIS A 170 6.34 -2.43 -26.51
C HIS A 170 5.74 -1.65 -25.33
N SER A 171 5.23 -0.44 -25.58
CA SER A 171 4.73 0.48 -24.55
C SER A 171 3.34 1.04 -24.87
N ARG A 172 2.47 1.11 -23.86
CA ARG A 172 1.19 1.83 -23.89
C ARG A 172 1.32 3.02 -22.95
N THR A 173 1.03 4.23 -23.43
CA THR A 173 1.05 5.45 -22.59
C THR A 173 -0.32 6.11 -22.57
N VAL A 174 -0.87 6.33 -21.38
CA VAL A 174 -2.14 7.02 -21.13
C VAL A 174 -1.90 8.20 -20.17
N ARG A 175 -2.59 9.33 -20.36
CA ARG A 175 -2.53 10.47 -19.43
C ARG A 175 -3.88 10.72 -18.79
N HIS A 176 -3.91 10.71 -17.46
CA HIS A 176 -5.07 11.03 -16.65
C HIS A 176 -4.93 12.48 -16.15
N GLY A 177 -5.89 13.34 -16.53
CA GLY A 177 -5.96 14.72 -16.04
C GLY A 177 -6.30 14.80 -14.55
N GLY A 178 -6.08 15.95 -13.92
CA GLY A 178 -6.27 16.12 -12.46
C GLY A 178 -7.66 15.77 -11.91
N GLU A 179 -8.71 15.91 -12.72
CA GLU A 179 -10.09 15.55 -12.34
C GLU A 179 -10.39 14.04 -12.39
N HIS A 180 -9.43 13.20 -12.82
CA HIS A 180 -9.62 11.75 -12.84
C HIS A 180 -9.74 11.18 -11.42
N ARG A 181 -10.64 10.20 -11.26
CA ARG A 181 -11.03 9.63 -9.97
C ARG A 181 -11.05 8.12 -10.01
N ILE A 182 -10.65 7.51 -8.89
CA ILE A 182 -10.89 6.11 -8.58
C ILE A 182 -12.01 6.07 -7.54
N GLY A 183 -13.19 5.62 -7.97
CA GLY A 183 -14.42 5.73 -7.18
C GLY A 183 -14.71 7.19 -6.82
N ARG A 184 -14.73 7.51 -5.51
CA ARG A 184 -14.94 8.88 -5.02
C ARG A 184 -13.68 9.75 -5.01
N ILE A 185 -12.49 9.14 -4.97
CA ILE A 185 -11.22 9.82 -4.65
C ILE A 185 -10.51 10.32 -5.92
N PRO A 186 -10.14 11.62 -6.02
CA PRO A 186 -9.36 12.16 -7.14
C PRO A 186 -7.88 11.80 -7.00
N ILE A 187 -7.16 11.70 -8.11
CA ILE A 187 -5.72 11.38 -8.11
C ILE A 187 -4.82 12.61 -7.88
N ALA A 188 -5.29 13.82 -8.20
CA ALA A 188 -4.48 15.04 -8.13
C ALA A 188 -3.86 15.39 -6.75
N PRO A 189 -4.50 15.10 -5.58
CA PRO A 189 -3.90 15.36 -4.27
C PRO A 189 -2.57 14.62 -4.04
N ALA A 190 -2.36 13.46 -4.68
CA ALA A 190 -1.15 12.65 -4.49
C ALA A 190 0.14 13.39 -4.84
N ARG A 191 0.10 14.26 -5.85
CA ARG A 191 1.20 15.16 -6.26
C ARG A 191 1.54 16.24 -5.23
N ARG A 192 0.73 16.37 -4.17
CA ARG A 192 0.85 17.36 -3.08
C ARG A 192 0.66 16.71 -1.69
N ALA A 193 0.78 15.40 -1.59
CA ALA A 193 0.70 14.67 -0.33
C ALA A 193 1.75 15.18 0.67
N ASP A 194 1.41 15.25 1.96
CA ASP A 194 2.41 15.56 2.98
C ASP A 194 3.36 14.35 3.19
N ALA A 195 4.57 14.47 2.68
CA ALA A 195 5.63 13.48 2.82
C ALA A 195 5.93 13.12 4.29
N ASN A 196 5.75 14.05 5.24
CA ASN A 196 5.92 13.80 6.67
C ASN A 196 4.81 12.90 7.21
N LEU A 197 3.55 13.19 6.87
CA LEU A 197 2.43 12.32 7.19
C LEU A 197 2.60 10.94 6.57
N LEU A 198 2.96 10.84 5.28
CA LEU A 198 3.24 9.55 4.63
C LEU A 198 4.36 8.78 5.37
N ALA A 199 5.44 9.44 5.78
CA ALA A 199 6.53 8.82 6.55
C ALA A 199 6.08 8.31 7.93
N LEU A 200 5.27 9.09 8.65
CA LEU A 200 4.68 8.69 9.94
C LEU A 200 3.71 7.52 9.78
N LEU A 201 2.88 7.50 8.73
CA LEU A 201 1.96 6.41 8.43
C LEU A 201 2.69 5.16 7.92
N ALA A 202 3.80 5.32 7.20
CA ALA A 202 4.71 4.24 6.76
C ALA A 202 5.48 3.60 7.91
N LEU A 203 5.80 4.39 8.95
CA LEU A 203 6.83 4.11 9.96
C LEU A 203 8.24 4.03 9.34
N ASP A 204 8.52 4.86 8.33
CA ASP A 204 9.80 4.95 7.64
C ASP A 204 10.18 6.43 7.44
N PRO A 205 11.09 7.00 8.26
CA PRO A 205 11.38 8.43 8.24
C PRO A 205 12.09 8.90 6.96
N ARG A 206 12.62 7.97 6.14
CA ARG A 206 13.30 8.29 4.88
C ARG A 206 12.36 8.88 3.83
N LEU A 207 11.05 8.66 3.97
CA LEU A 207 10.02 9.22 3.10
C LEU A 207 9.76 10.72 3.35
N ALA A 208 10.13 11.26 4.52
CA ALA A 208 9.88 12.67 4.85
C ALA A 208 10.70 13.65 4.01
N SER A 209 11.80 13.19 3.40
CA SER A 209 12.65 13.94 2.46
C SER A 209 12.30 13.71 0.98
N CYS A 210 11.27 12.93 0.67
CA CYS A 210 10.84 12.67 -0.70
C CYS A 210 9.88 13.77 -1.19
N ASP A 211 9.84 13.99 -2.50
CA ASP A 211 8.84 14.84 -3.17
C ASP A 211 7.77 13.97 -3.84
N PRO A 212 6.52 13.93 -3.33
CA PRO A 212 5.46 13.12 -3.95
C PRO A 212 5.04 13.54 -5.36
N ALA A 213 5.46 14.72 -5.86
CA ALA A 213 5.31 15.04 -7.28
C ALA A 213 6.24 14.20 -8.17
N CYS A 214 7.41 13.81 -7.65
CA CYS A 214 8.41 12.97 -8.31
C CYS A 214 8.30 11.47 -7.90
N ALA A 215 7.14 11.01 -7.46
CA ALA A 215 6.90 9.62 -7.09
C ALA A 215 6.68 8.70 -8.32
N LEU A 216 7.25 7.49 -8.27
CA LEU A 216 6.97 6.42 -9.24
C LEU A 216 6.06 5.37 -8.58
N TYR A 217 4.89 5.15 -9.16
CA TYR A 217 4.01 4.04 -8.88
C TYR A 217 4.41 2.84 -9.76
N LEU A 218 4.49 1.64 -9.19
CA LEU A 218 4.92 0.43 -9.89
C LEU A 218 4.10 -0.79 -9.46
N ASP A 219 3.66 -1.57 -10.45
CA ASP A 219 2.95 -2.85 -10.30
C ASP A 219 3.40 -3.84 -11.39
N THR A 220 3.54 -5.14 -11.08
CA THR A 220 3.99 -6.16 -12.03
C THR A 220 3.09 -7.39 -12.13
N GLU A 221 2.65 -7.67 -13.36
CA GLU A 221 1.98 -8.91 -13.69
C GLU A 221 3.03 -9.96 -14.11
N THR A 222 2.93 -11.14 -13.52
CA THR A 222 4.02 -12.12 -13.54
C THR A 222 3.58 -13.52 -13.93
N THR A 223 4.51 -14.31 -14.47
CA THR A 223 4.24 -15.70 -14.87
C THR A 223 4.04 -16.67 -13.70
N GLY A 224 4.29 -16.26 -12.45
CA GLY A 224 4.21 -17.15 -11.28
C GLY A 224 4.27 -16.44 -9.94
N LEU A 225 3.69 -17.08 -8.91
CA LEU A 225 3.36 -16.49 -7.59
C LEU A 225 4.56 -16.25 -6.65
N GLY A 226 5.75 -15.96 -7.17
CA GLY A 226 6.93 -15.64 -6.36
C GLY A 226 8.23 -15.43 -7.15
N PRO A 227 9.31 -14.96 -6.50
CA PRO A 227 10.53 -14.46 -7.15
C PRO A 227 11.52 -15.53 -7.66
N GLY A 228 11.05 -16.73 -8.00
CA GLY A 228 11.89 -17.78 -8.57
C GLY A 228 12.44 -17.41 -9.96
N ALA A 229 13.58 -17.99 -10.36
CA ALA A 229 14.27 -17.62 -11.61
C ALA A 229 13.45 -17.87 -12.90
N GLY A 230 12.43 -18.72 -12.86
CA GLY A 230 11.48 -18.91 -13.96
C GLY A 230 10.37 -17.86 -14.06
N THR A 231 10.16 -17.04 -13.02
CA THR A 231 9.17 -15.97 -13.01
C THR A 231 9.66 -14.79 -13.83
N VAL A 232 8.81 -14.30 -14.73
CA VAL A 232 9.03 -13.12 -15.57
C VAL A 232 7.91 -12.13 -15.26
N ALA A 233 8.26 -10.87 -15.00
CA ALA A 233 7.31 -9.76 -15.04
C ALA A 233 7.03 -9.46 -16.51
N PHE A 234 5.85 -9.87 -17.00
CA PHE A 234 5.54 -9.84 -18.43
C PHE A 234 4.78 -8.58 -18.84
N LEU A 235 4.06 -7.97 -17.91
CA LEU A 235 3.51 -6.63 -18.03
C LEU A 235 3.93 -5.85 -16.78
N VAL A 236 4.51 -4.67 -16.96
CA VAL A 236 4.89 -3.78 -15.86
C VAL A 236 4.15 -2.46 -16.03
N GLY A 237 3.32 -2.13 -15.04
CA GLY A 237 2.62 -0.85 -14.95
C GLY A 237 3.49 0.13 -14.19
N LEU A 238 3.73 1.29 -14.80
CA LEU A 238 4.43 2.42 -14.20
C LEU A 238 3.51 3.63 -14.24
N ALA A 239 3.52 4.46 -13.20
CA ALA A 239 2.91 5.79 -13.29
C ALA A 239 3.71 6.85 -12.54
N TRP A 240 3.64 8.10 -13.00
CA TRP A 240 4.25 9.27 -12.35
C TRP A 240 3.49 10.53 -12.76
N PHE A 241 3.64 11.63 -12.03
CA PHE A 241 3.09 12.92 -12.47
C PHE A 241 4.04 13.59 -13.44
N ASP A 242 3.59 13.85 -14.66
CA ASP A 242 4.21 14.92 -15.45
C ASP A 242 3.74 16.25 -14.86
N VAL A 243 4.71 17.05 -14.40
CA VAL A 243 4.49 18.38 -13.81
C VAL A 243 4.16 19.45 -14.85
N GLY A 244 4.29 19.13 -16.14
CA GLY A 244 3.88 19.97 -17.27
C GLY A 244 5.07 20.72 -17.89
N HIS A 245 5.69 20.08 -18.88
CA HIS A 245 6.49 20.79 -19.88
C HIS A 245 5.54 21.44 -20.92
N ASP A 246 5.99 22.52 -21.57
CA ASP A 246 5.30 23.21 -22.67
C ASP A 246 3.83 23.63 -22.42
N GLY A 247 3.49 23.90 -21.16
CA GLY A 247 2.20 24.47 -20.77
C GLY A 247 1.02 23.49 -20.69
N ALA A 248 1.25 22.20 -20.89
CA ALA A 248 0.24 21.17 -20.63
C ALA A 248 -0.14 21.13 -19.13
N PRO A 249 -1.42 20.91 -18.77
CA PRO A 249 -1.81 20.77 -17.37
C PRO A 249 -1.17 19.51 -16.75
N PRO A 250 -0.75 19.56 -15.48
CA PRO A 250 -0.12 18.42 -14.82
C PRO A 250 -1.11 17.26 -14.70
N GLY A 251 -0.62 16.05 -14.95
CA GLY A 251 -1.44 14.84 -14.99
C GLY A 251 -0.62 13.59 -14.67
N LEU A 252 -1.30 12.53 -14.24
CA LEU A 252 -0.68 11.23 -14.02
C LEU A 252 -0.48 10.57 -15.40
N VAL A 253 0.77 10.33 -15.77
CA VAL A 253 1.13 9.50 -16.91
C VAL A 253 1.19 8.06 -16.42
N VAL A 254 0.52 7.15 -17.13
CA VAL A 254 0.60 5.71 -16.95
C VAL A 254 1.32 5.14 -18.18
N GLU A 255 2.47 4.49 -17.97
CA GLU A 255 3.25 3.78 -18.99
C GLU A 255 3.25 2.30 -18.65
N GLN A 256 2.69 1.47 -19.52
CA GLN A 256 2.69 0.01 -19.36
C GLN A 256 3.65 -0.62 -20.36
N LEU A 257 4.49 -1.55 -19.89
CA LEU A 257 5.58 -2.15 -20.66
C LEU A 257 5.33 -3.66 -20.83
N LEU A 258 5.23 -4.14 -22.08
CA LEU A 258 4.85 -5.53 -22.38
C LEU A 258 6.02 -6.35 -22.95
N VAL A 259 6.36 -7.44 -22.27
CA VAL A 259 7.24 -8.50 -22.76
C VAL A 259 6.41 -9.44 -23.65
N ARG A 260 6.42 -9.24 -24.98
CA ARG A 260 5.59 -10.05 -25.89
C ARG A 260 6.10 -11.48 -26.08
N ARG A 261 7.40 -11.72 -25.91
CA ARG A 261 8.02 -13.07 -25.94
C ARG A 261 9.05 -13.18 -24.83
N LEU A 262 9.16 -14.36 -24.23
CA LEU A 262 10.16 -14.64 -23.20
C LEU A 262 11.58 -14.40 -23.75
N GLY A 263 12.38 -13.62 -23.03
CA GLY A 263 13.68 -13.13 -23.48
C GLY A 263 13.70 -11.69 -24.03
N GLU A 264 12.54 -11.08 -24.33
CA GLU A 264 12.44 -9.68 -24.79
C GLU A 264 12.43 -8.65 -23.65
N GLU A 265 12.89 -9.04 -22.46
CA GLU A 265 12.91 -8.22 -21.25
C GLU A 265 13.95 -7.07 -21.31
N GLY A 266 14.89 -7.14 -22.26
CA GLY A 266 16.03 -6.23 -22.39
C GLY A 266 15.65 -4.73 -22.39
N PRO A 267 14.73 -4.27 -23.25
CA PRO A 267 14.23 -2.89 -23.25
C PRO A 267 13.38 -2.55 -22.03
N VAL A 268 12.51 -3.46 -21.60
CA VAL A 268 11.60 -3.26 -20.46
C VAL A 268 12.38 -2.97 -19.18
N LEU A 269 13.41 -3.78 -18.87
CA LEU A 269 14.29 -3.56 -17.72
C LEU A 269 15.08 -2.25 -17.82
N ALA A 270 15.45 -1.79 -19.02
CA ALA A 270 16.14 -0.51 -19.19
C ALA A 270 15.22 0.67 -18.84
N ARG A 271 13.98 0.69 -19.37
CA ARG A 271 12.96 1.71 -19.08
C ARG A 271 12.52 1.70 -17.61
N ILE A 272 12.46 0.53 -16.96
CA ILE A 272 12.22 0.43 -15.51
C ILE A 272 13.37 1.03 -14.71
N ALA A 273 14.63 0.73 -15.04
CA ALA A 273 15.79 1.31 -14.36
C ALA A 273 15.87 2.84 -14.52
N GLU A 274 15.60 3.34 -15.73
CA GLU A 274 15.46 4.78 -16.04
C GLU A 274 14.44 5.46 -15.12
N ARG A 275 13.23 4.88 -15.00
CA ARG A 275 12.13 5.41 -14.19
C ARG A 275 12.42 5.34 -12.68
N ILE A 276 12.99 4.24 -12.19
CA ILE A 276 13.36 4.09 -10.77
C ILE A 276 14.45 5.09 -10.39
N ALA A 277 15.47 5.28 -11.24
CA ALA A 277 16.57 6.22 -10.97
C ALA A 277 16.14 7.70 -10.99
N ALA A 278 15.03 8.02 -11.65
CA ALA A 278 14.44 9.37 -11.67
C ALA A 278 13.48 9.65 -10.50
N ALA A 279 13.09 8.64 -9.72
CA ALA A 279 12.03 8.74 -8.73
C ALA A 279 12.55 9.21 -7.35
N SER A 280 11.81 10.13 -6.70
CA SER A 280 12.09 10.55 -5.31
C SER A 280 11.68 9.48 -4.30
N MET A 281 10.61 8.73 -4.62
CA MET A 281 10.10 7.59 -3.86
C MET A 281 9.45 6.57 -4.79
N LEU A 282 9.54 5.29 -4.42
CA LEU A 282 8.84 4.19 -5.08
C LEU A 282 7.55 3.90 -4.32
N VAL A 283 6.43 3.72 -5.02
CA VAL A 283 5.12 3.37 -4.46
C VAL A 283 4.64 2.05 -5.07
N THR A 284 4.30 1.08 -4.23
CA THR A 284 3.78 -0.23 -4.67
C THR A 284 2.72 -0.73 -3.68
N PHE A 285 1.98 -1.77 -4.05
CA PHE A 285 1.10 -2.49 -3.12
C PHE A 285 1.64 -3.92 -2.92
N ASN A 286 2.28 -4.18 -1.77
CA ASN A 286 2.97 -5.44 -1.42
C ASN A 286 4.30 -5.69 -2.19
N GLY A 287 4.73 -4.78 -3.07
CA GLY A 287 5.93 -4.90 -3.89
C GLY A 287 7.28 -4.90 -3.17
N LYS A 288 7.36 -4.61 -1.87
CA LYS A 288 8.55 -4.94 -1.06
C LYS A 288 8.78 -6.45 -0.97
N SER A 289 7.70 -7.22 -0.99
CA SER A 289 7.71 -8.68 -0.86
C SER A 289 7.49 -9.41 -2.19
N PHE A 290 7.13 -8.70 -3.26
CA PHE A 290 6.79 -9.30 -4.55
C PHE A 290 7.53 -8.66 -5.74
N ASP A 291 7.08 -7.49 -6.21
CA ASP A 291 7.53 -6.85 -7.45
C ASP A 291 9.04 -6.60 -7.48
N MET A 292 9.60 -5.95 -6.46
CA MET A 292 11.04 -5.65 -6.44
C MET A 292 11.90 -6.92 -6.31
N PRO A 293 11.56 -7.91 -5.46
CA PRO A 293 12.18 -9.24 -5.53
C PRO A 293 12.15 -9.91 -6.92
N VAL A 294 11.03 -9.85 -7.65
CA VAL A 294 10.95 -10.39 -9.03
C VAL A 294 11.86 -9.60 -9.98
N LEU A 295 11.74 -8.26 -9.99
CA LEU A 295 12.51 -7.38 -10.87
C LEU A 295 14.01 -7.49 -10.63
N ARG A 296 14.49 -7.54 -9.38
CA ARG A 296 15.92 -7.77 -9.07
C ARG A 296 16.43 -9.07 -9.68
N THR A 297 15.67 -10.16 -9.61
CA THR A 297 16.00 -11.44 -10.27
C THR A 297 16.08 -11.25 -11.80
N ARG A 298 15.17 -10.49 -12.41
CA ARG A 298 15.20 -10.20 -13.86
C ARG A 298 16.41 -9.35 -14.26
N PHE A 299 16.77 -8.32 -13.49
CA PHE A 299 17.98 -7.52 -13.72
C PHE A 299 19.24 -8.39 -13.73
N VAL A 300 19.41 -9.27 -12.73
CA VAL A 300 20.55 -10.21 -12.64
C VAL A 300 20.57 -11.18 -13.83
N MET A 301 19.42 -11.77 -14.19
CA MET A 301 19.35 -12.71 -15.32
C MET A 301 19.59 -12.03 -16.67
N GLY A 302 19.11 -10.80 -16.84
CA GLY A 302 19.39 -9.94 -17.98
C GLY A 302 20.79 -9.33 -18.01
N ARG A 303 21.65 -9.63 -17.01
CA ARG A 303 23.01 -9.10 -16.85
C ARG A 303 23.06 -7.56 -16.84
N ARG A 304 22.04 -6.94 -16.26
CA ARG A 304 21.94 -5.48 -16.06
C ARG A 304 22.27 -5.14 -14.61
N GLU A 305 22.78 -3.92 -14.41
CA GLU A 305 22.89 -3.34 -13.07
C GLU A 305 21.49 -3.17 -12.46
N ILE A 306 21.36 -3.44 -11.17
CA ILE A 306 20.12 -3.22 -10.42
C ILE A 306 20.07 -1.73 -10.07
N PRO A 307 18.99 -0.98 -10.39
CA PRO A 307 18.88 0.42 -10.01
C PRO A 307 18.86 0.57 -8.49
N ILE A 308 19.46 1.65 -7.98
CA ILE A 308 19.37 1.98 -6.55
C ILE A 308 17.92 2.37 -6.25
N GLU A 309 17.28 1.63 -5.35
CA GLU A 309 15.89 1.89 -4.96
C GLU A 309 15.79 3.15 -4.08
N PRO A 310 14.93 4.13 -4.44
CA PRO A 310 14.61 5.25 -3.56
C PRO A 310 13.78 4.78 -2.36
N PRO A 311 13.54 5.65 -1.36
CA PRO A 311 12.64 5.34 -0.24
C PRO A 311 11.29 4.80 -0.73
N HIS A 312 10.86 3.67 -0.17
CA HIS A 312 9.79 2.85 -0.76
C HIS A 312 8.55 2.87 0.13
N PHE A 313 7.48 3.50 -0.34
CA PHE A 313 6.17 3.54 0.29
C PHE A 313 5.31 2.35 -0.15
N ASP A 314 5.38 1.25 0.59
CA ASP A 314 4.53 0.09 0.33
C ASP A 314 3.17 0.25 1.04
N LEU A 315 2.14 0.48 0.22
CA LEU A 315 0.78 0.80 0.64
C LEU A 315 0.11 -0.34 1.42
N VAL A 316 0.50 -1.61 1.22
CA VAL A 316 -0.16 -2.73 1.90
C VAL A 316 0.06 -2.69 3.40
N HIS A 317 1.23 -2.20 3.83
CA HIS A 317 1.57 -2.07 5.25
C HIS A 317 0.81 -0.92 5.92
N VAL A 318 0.49 0.14 5.16
CA VAL A 318 -0.29 1.30 5.62
C VAL A 318 -1.77 0.94 5.69
N ALA A 319 -2.34 0.42 4.61
CA ALA A 319 -3.74 -0.01 4.54
C ALA A 319 -4.11 -0.99 5.66
N ARG A 320 -3.27 -2.02 5.90
CA ARG A 320 -3.44 -3.00 7.00
C ARG A 320 -3.35 -2.39 8.41
N ARG A 321 -2.77 -1.20 8.59
CA ARG A 321 -2.72 -0.48 9.88
C ARG A 321 -3.93 0.42 10.07
N LEU A 322 -4.27 1.21 9.05
CA LEU A 322 -5.36 2.17 9.08
C LEU A 322 -6.71 1.46 9.17
N HIS A 323 -7.00 0.58 8.20
CA HIS A 323 -8.32 0.01 8.01
C HIS A 323 -8.64 -1.21 8.90
N LYS A 324 -7.73 -1.58 9.81
CA LYS A 324 -7.87 -2.76 10.67
C LYS A 324 -9.15 -2.73 11.51
N ALA A 325 -9.55 -1.57 12.03
CA ALA A 325 -10.73 -1.42 12.88
C ALA A 325 -12.05 -1.59 12.12
N ARG A 326 -12.06 -1.36 10.80
CA ARG A 326 -13.19 -1.62 9.89
C ARG A 326 -13.18 -3.05 9.31
N GLY A 327 -12.10 -3.80 9.50
CA GLY A 327 -11.95 -5.16 8.98
C GLY A 327 -11.69 -5.26 7.47
N VAL A 328 -11.26 -4.17 6.83
CA VAL A 328 -11.00 -4.14 5.37
C VAL A 328 -9.93 -5.15 4.97
N GLY A 329 -10.14 -5.81 3.83
CA GLY A 329 -9.25 -6.83 3.29
C GLY A 329 -7.84 -6.33 2.95
N ALA A 330 -6.90 -7.27 2.91
CA ALA A 330 -5.47 -7.01 2.77
C ALA A 330 -4.95 -6.88 1.32
N SER A 331 -5.84 -6.81 0.33
CA SER A 331 -5.57 -6.70 -1.11
C SER A 331 -6.03 -5.35 -1.67
N LEU A 332 -5.45 -4.92 -2.81
CA LEU A 332 -5.77 -3.61 -3.40
C LEU A 332 -7.25 -3.53 -3.78
N GLY A 333 -7.80 -4.53 -4.50
CA GLY A 333 -9.24 -4.65 -4.78
C GLY A 333 -10.18 -4.78 -3.57
N ALA A 334 -9.67 -4.91 -2.34
CA ALA A 334 -10.47 -4.73 -1.13
C ALA A 334 -10.44 -3.28 -0.64
N VAL A 335 -9.26 -2.65 -0.64
CA VAL A 335 -9.08 -1.23 -0.32
C VAL A 335 -9.84 -0.33 -1.32
N GLU A 336 -9.82 -0.67 -2.61
CA GLU A 336 -10.60 0.03 -3.65
C GLU A 336 -12.09 0.11 -3.30
N ARG A 337 -12.71 -1.03 -2.97
CA ARG A 337 -14.15 -1.09 -2.65
C ARG A 337 -14.47 -0.38 -1.34
N GLU A 338 -13.79 -0.75 -0.25
CA GLU A 338 -14.17 -0.30 1.10
C GLU A 338 -13.64 1.10 1.46
N VAL A 339 -12.68 1.65 0.69
CA VAL A 339 -12.05 2.95 0.98
C VAL A 339 -12.23 3.94 -0.17
N LEU A 340 -11.87 3.56 -1.40
CA LEU A 340 -12.03 4.42 -2.58
C LEU A 340 -13.46 4.43 -3.12
N GLY A 341 -14.31 3.46 -2.75
CA GLY A 341 -15.65 3.29 -3.33
C GLY A 341 -15.61 2.86 -4.79
N PHE A 342 -14.56 2.15 -5.21
CA PHE A 342 -14.34 1.69 -6.58
C PHE A 342 -14.57 0.18 -6.70
N VAL A 343 -15.26 -0.23 -7.75
CA VAL A 343 -15.48 -1.64 -8.11
C VAL A 343 -15.16 -1.77 -9.58
N ARG A 344 -14.18 -2.61 -9.92
CA ARG A 344 -13.80 -2.92 -11.31
C ARG A 344 -14.90 -3.74 -11.98
N GLU A 345 -15.30 -3.34 -13.19
CA GLU A 345 -16.24 -4.12 -14.01
C GLU A 345 -15.49 -5.09 -14.92
N ASN A 346 -15.96 -6.34 -15.02
CA ASN A 346 -15.39 -7.39 -15.88
C ASN A 346 -13.89 -7.69 -15.64
N ASP A 347 -13.44 -7.52 -14.39
CA ASP A 347 -12.04 -7.65 -14.00
C ASP A 347 -11.50 -9.08 -14.12
N VAL A 348 -10.21 -9.22 -14.44
CA VAL A 348 -9.54 -10.53 -14.51
C VAL A 348 -9.19 -11.00 -13.09
N PRO A 349 -9.59 -12.22 -12.66
CA PRO A 349 -9.16 -12.75 -11.37
C PRO A 349 -7.62 -12.87 -11.35
N SER A 350 -6.95 -12.31 -10.34
CA SER A 350 -5.48 -12.25 -10.29
C SER A 350 -4.79 -13.64 -10.34
N GLY A 351 -5.51 -14.72 -10.03
CA GLY A 351 -5.02 -16.10 -10.20
C GLY A 351 -5.02 -16.62 -11.65
N GLU A 352 -5.73 -15.96 -12.57
CA GLU A 352 -5.87 -16.33 -13.99
C GLU A 352 -4.95 -15.50 -14.90
N VAL A 353 -4.42 -14.37 -14.44
CA VAL A 353 -3.61 -13.44 -15.23
C VAL A 353 -2.40 -14.11 -15.92
N SER A 354 -1.66 -14.96 -15.19
CA SER A 354 -0.56 -15.75 -15.77
C SER A 354 -1.06 -16.72 -16.87
N ALA A 355 -2.24 -17.32 -16.70
CA ALA A 355 -2.83 -18.21 -17.69
C ALA A 355 -3.27 -17.46 -18.96
N CYS A 356 -3.75 -16.21 -18.82
CA CYS A 356 -4.00 -15.32 -19.96
C CYS A 356 -2.73 -15.04 -20.78
N TYR A 357 -1.60 -14.77 -20.13
CA TYR A 357 -0.32 -14.58 -20.82
C TYR A 357 0.20 -15.86 -21.49
N PHE A 358 0.10 -17.02 -20.82
CA PHE A 358 0.43 -18.31 -21.45
C PHE A 358 -0.53 -18.69 -22.59
N HIS A 359 -1.78 -18.23 -22.57
CA HIS A 359 -2.69 -18.33 -23.71
C HIS A 359 -2.19 -17.48 -24.89
N PHE A 360 -1.88 -16.20 -24.66
CA PHE A 360 -1.34 -15.28 -25.65
C PHE A 360 -0.04 -15.81 -26.29
N LEU A 361 0.95 -16.26 -25.50
CA LEU A 361 2.20 -16.82 -26.02
C LEU A 361 2.01 -18.05 -26.93
N ARG A 362 0.96 -18.84 -26.70
CA ARG A 362 0.67 -20.08 -27.45
C ARG A 362 -0.20 -19.85 -28.68
N THR A 363 -1.06 -18.84 -28.66
CA THR A 363 -2.12 -18.62 -29.68
C THR A 363 -1.99 -17.31 -30.44
N GLY A 364 -1.14 -16.39 -30.00
CA GLY A 364 -1.07 -15.02 -30.51
C GLY A 364 -2.31 -14.16 -30.24
N ASP A 365 -3.36 -14.66 -29.58
CA ASP A 365 -4.64 -13.97 -29.42
C ASP A 365 -4.51 -12.77 -28.47
N PRO A 366 -4.58 -11.51 -28.97
CA PRO A 366 -4.41 -10.32 -28.14
C PRO A 366 -5.52 -10.17 -27.09
N ARG A 367 -6.71 -10.72 -27.36
CA ARG A 367 -7.90 -10.54 -26.51
C ARG A 367 -7.72 -11.12 -25.11
N ALA A 368 -6.89 -12.16 -24.99
CA ALA A 368 -6.55 -12.78 -23.70
C ALA A 368 -5.87 -11.81 -22.73
N LEU A 369 -5.17 -10.78 -23.22
CA LEU A 369 -4.44 -9.81 -22.40
C LEU A 369 -5.16 -8.47 -22.20
N ILE A 370 -6.26 -8.16 -22.88
CA ILE A 370 -6.92 -6.85 -22.76
C ILE A 370 -7.32 -6.56 -21.31
N GLY A 371 -8.00 -7.50 -20.64
CA GLY A 371 -8.40 -7.35 -19.24
C GLY A 371 -7.21 -7.27 -18.27
N VAL A 372 -6.09 -7.95 -18.56
CA VAL A 372 -4.84 -7.85 -17.76
C VAL A 372 -4.21 -6.47 -17.91
N VAL A 373 -4.22 -5.94 -19.13
CA VAL A 373 -3.70 -4.61 -19.46
C VAL A 373 -4.51 -3.52 -18.78
N ASP A 374 -5.82 -3.67 -18.65
CA ASP A 374 -6.63 -2.71 -17.90
C ASP A 374 -6.59 -2.94 -16.37
N HIS A 375 -6.42 -4.19 -15.87
CA HIS A 375 -6.19 -4.49 -14.44
C HIS A 375 -4.97 -3.72 -13.91
N ASN A 376 -3.79 -4.01 -14.45
CA ASN A 376 -2.52 -3.38 -14.09
C ASN A 376 -2.50 -1.85 -14.30
N ALA A 377 -3.32 -1.31 -15.22
CA ALA A 377 -3.51 0.13 -15.35
C ALA A 377 -4.31 0.72 -14.17
N TRP A 378 -5.38 0.05 -13.73
CA TRP A 378 -6.12 0.46 -12.53
C TRP A 378 -5.27 0.39 -11.27
N ASP A 379 -4.45 -0.65 -11.08
CA ASP A 379 -3.62 -0.80 -9.88
C ASP A 379 -2.70 0.41 -9.64
N VAL A 380 -1.94 0.87 -10.64
CA VAL A 380 -1.07 2.06 -10.48
C VAL A 380 -1.83 3.37 -10.27
N VAL A 381 -3.02 3.54 -10.84
CA VAL A 381 -3.86 4.74 -10.65
C VAL A 381 -4.57 4.72 -9.29
N SER A 382 -5.00 3.56 -8.82
CA SER A 382 -5.55 3.34 -7.47
C SER A 382 -4.52 3.59 -6.38
N MET A 383 -3.25 3.22 -6.61
CA MET A 383 -2.16 3.59 -5.72
C MET A 383 -1.92 5.10 -5.64
N ALA A 384 -2.07 5.84 -6.75
CA ALA A 384 -2.03 7.30 -6.72
C ALA A 384 -3.20 7.88 -5.90
N ALA A 385 -4.43 7.41 -6.11
CA ALA A 385 -5.58 7.82 -5.30
C ALA A 385 -5.36 7.58 -3.79
N LEU A 386 -4.72 6.46 -3.41
CA LEU A 386 -4.39 6.15 -2.02
C LEU A 386 -3.28 7.04 -1.44
N VAL A 387 -2.23 7.37 -2.21
CA VAL A 387 -1.20 8.35 -1.77
C VAL A 387 -1.82 9.72 -1.55
N GLY A 388 -2.78 10.13 -2.39
CA GLY A 388 -3.58 11.33 -2.16
C GLY A 388 -4.35 11.27 -0.83
N LEU A 389 -5.21 10.26 -0.66
CA LEU A 389 -6.06 10.11 0.53
C LEU A 389 -5.26 9.98 1.85
N TYR A 390 -4.11 9.32 1.84
CA TYR A 390 -3.25 9.19 3.03
C TYR A 390 -2.34 10.40 3.27
N GLY A 391 -2.14 11.25 2.27
CA GLY A 391 -1.30 12.45 2.32
C GLY A 391 -2.08 13.76 2.45
N GLU A 392 -3.41 13.74 2.35
CA GLU A 392 -4.28 14.88 2.67
C GLU A 392 -4.20 15.23 4.17
N PRO A 393 -4.39 16.51 4.55
CA PRO A 393 -4.49 16.91 5.95
C PRO A 393 -5.53 16.09 6.72
N LEU A 394 -5.20 15.74 7.97
CA LEU A 394 -6.10 14.95 8.82
C LEU A 394 -7.30 15.78 9.31
N GLU A 395 -7.19 17.10 9.34
CA GLU A 395 -8.34 18.00 9.47
C GLU A 395 -9.19 17.94 8.19
N GLY A 396 -10.50 17.69 8.34
CA GLY A 396 -11.41 17.53 7.20
C GLY A 396 -11.28 16.21 6.43
N THR A 397 -10.35 15.32 6.78
CA THR A 397 -10.08 14.07 6.03
C THR A 397 -11.32 13.21 5.76
N GLN A 398 -11.34 12.63 4.56
CA GLN A 398 -12.37 11.74 4.04
C GLN A 398 -12.29 10.31 4.62
N LEU A 399 -11.25 9.99 5.39
CA LEU A 399 -11.14 8.71 6.11
C LEU A 399 -12.27 8.52 7.12
N GLU A 400 -12.80 7.29 7.19
CA GLU A 400 -13.91 6.97 8.09
C GLU A 400 -13.47 6.95 9.55
N ALA A 401 -14.41 7.13 10.48
CA ALA A 401 -14.11 7.25 11.90
C ALA A 401 -13.30 6.05 12.45
N GLY A 402 -13.58 4.83 11.96
CA GLY A 402 -12.81 3.63 12.30
C GLY A 402 -11.37 3.65 11.76
N ASP A 403 -11.12 4.26 10.60
CA ASP A 403 -9.78 4.39 10.02
C ASP A 403 -8.91 5.33 10.85
N LEU A 404 -9.51 6.40 11.40
CA LEU A 404 -8.82 7.31 12.31
C LEU A 404 -8.28 6.61 13.58
N VAL A 405 -8.90 5.50 14.01
CA VAL A 405 -8.36 4.67 15.10
C VAL A 405 -7.04 4.01 14.69
N GLY A 406 -6.94 3.53 13.45
CA GLY A 406 -5.70 2.98 12.89
C GLY A 406 -4.64 4.05 12.60
N VAL A 407 -5.04 5.23 12.12
CA VAL A 407 -4.16 6.41 11.98
C VAL A 407 -3.57 6.78 13.34
N ALA A 408 -4.40 7.04 14.36
CA ALA A 408 -3.96 7.42 15.70
C ALA A 408 -3.01 6.40 16.34
N ARG A 409 -3.34 5.10 16.25
CA ARG A 409 -2.47 4.01 16.73
C ARG A 409 -1.13 3.95 15.98
N THR A 410 -1.10 4.34 14.71
CA THR A 410 0.13 4.41 13.89
C THR A 410 0.97 5.63 14.24
N LEU A 411 0.37 6.82 14.34
CA LEU A 411 1.04 8.06 14.77
C LEU A 411 1.66 7.94 16.17
N LYS A 412 0.93 7.31 17.11
CA LYS A 412 1.43 6.94 18.45
C LYS A 412 2.69 6.07 18.36
N ARG A 413 2.72 5.09 17.45
CA ARG A 413 3.88 4.22 17.21
C ARG A 413 5.04 4.95 16.51
N ALA A 414 4.74 5.98 15.71
CA ALA A 414 5.73 6.89 15.13
C ALA A 414 6.28 7.93 16.12
N GLY A 415 5.75 7.99 17.35
CA GLY A 415 6.15 8.95 18.38
C GLY A 415 5.45 10.31 18.29
N SER A 416 4.72 10.60 17.20
CA SER A 416 3.93 11.82 17.02
C SER A 416 2.65 11.79 17.88
N THR A 417 2.85 11.92 19.19
CA THR A 417 1.87 11.49 20.20
C THR A 417 0.77 12.53 20.43
N ASP A 418 1.03 13.81 20.18
CA ASP A 418 0.02 14.86 20.22
C ASP A 418 -0.93 14.75 19.02
N LEU A 419 -0.41 14.71 17.78
CA LEU A 419 -1.22 14.47 16.58
C LEU A 419 -2.00 13.14 16.66
N ALA A 420 -1.39 12.09 17.23
CA ALA A 420 -2.08 10.84 17.51
C ALA A 420 -3.30 11.01 18.44
N TYR A 421 -3.20 11.90 19.44
CA TYR A 421 -4.29 12.17 20.37
C TYR A 421 -5.41 12.98 19.69
N ASP A 422 -5.05 13.99 18.90
CA ASP A 422 -6.03 14.85 18.23
C ASP A 422 -6.87 14.01 17.23
N VAL A 423 -6.20 13.13 16.46
CA VAL A 423 -6.87 12.16 15.59
C VAL A 423 -7.71 11.14 16.38
N ALA A 424 -7.23 10.65 17.53
CA ALA A 424 -8.01 9.76 18.39
C ALA A 424 -9.24 10.48 18.99
N ASN A 425 -9.14 11.77 19.24
CA ASN A 425 -10.25 12.60 19.69
C ASN A 425 -11.29 12.76 18.57
N THR A 426 -10.87 13.11 17.36
CA THR A 426 -11.74 13.15 16.17
C THR A 426 -12.39 11.80 15.90
N ALA A 427 -11.70 10.67 16.13
CA ALA A 427 -12.28 9.33 15.98
C ALA A 427 -13.43 9.08 16.99
N VAL A 428 -13.26 9.50 18.25
CA VAL A 428 -14.31 9.41 19.27
C VAL A 428 -15.48 10.35 18.94
N GLU A 429 -15.20 11.58 18.51
CA GLU A 429 -16.22 12.57 18.14
C GLU A 429 -17.02 12.17 16.88
N ARG A 430 -16.37 11.55 15.89
CA ARG A 430 -17.02 10.91 14.74
C ARG A 430 -17.66 9.54 15.06
N GLY A 431 -17.71 9.12 16.33
CA GLY A 431 -18.50 7.97 16.78
C GLY A 431 -17.89 6.58 16.55
N ALA A 432 -16.57 6.44 16.40
CA ALA A 432 -15.91 5.14 16.19
C ALA A 432 -15.87 4.18 17.41
N GLY A 433 -16.76 4.41 18.38
CA GLY A 433 -17.04 3.51 19.50
C GLY A 433 -15.84 3.22 20.41
N ASN A 434 -15.95 2.09 21.12
CA ASN A 434 -15.02 1.69 22.18
C ASN A 434 -13.56 1.55 21.71
N ASP A 435 -13.34 1.24 20.44
CA ASP A 435 -12.00 1.03 19.91
C ASP A 435 -11.22 2.36 19.75
N ALA A 436 -11.94 3.44 19.42
CA ALA A 436 -11.45 4.81 19.44
C ALA A 436 -11.22 5.32 20.87
N THR A 437 -12.17 5.11 21.78
CA THR A 437 -12.02 5.49 23.20
C THR A 437 -10.82 4.80 23.83
N ARG A 438 -10.55 3.52 23.51
CA ARG A 438 -9.34 2.81 23.96
C ARG A 438 -8.07 3.42 23.37
N ALA A 439 -8.06 3.76 22.08
CA ALA A 439 -6.93 4.42 21.46
C ALA A 439 -6.64 5.78 22.14
N ARG A 440 -7.65 6.61 22.36
CA ARG A 440 -7.50 7.90 23.07
C ARG A 440 -7.00 7.70 24.51
N ALA A 441 -7.55 6.75 25.26
CA ALA A 441 -7.10 6.44 26.62
C ALA A 441 -5.62 6.01 26.68
N GLU A 442 -5.18 5.14 25.76
CA GLU A 442 -3.79 4.72 25.67
C GLU A 442 -2.83 5.83 25.25
N ILE A 443 -3.26 6.72 24.35
CA ILE A 443 -2.44 7.83 23.86
C ILE A 443 -2.36 8.94 24.92
N ALA A 444 -3.47 9.28 25.58
CA ALA A 444 -3.48 10.20 26.72
C ALA A 444 -2.52 9.73 27.83
N LYS A 445 -2.55 8.43 28.16
CA LYS A 445 -1.60 7.80 29.09
C LYS A 445 -0.14 7.93 28.65
N ALA A 446 0.14 7.87 27.34
CA ALA A 446 1.48 8.05 26.77
C ALA A 446 1.95 9.52 26.81
N ARG A 447 1.04 10.49 26.58
CA ARG A 447 1.29 11.94 26.77
C ARG A 447 1.44 12.34 28.25
N GLY A 448 1.07 11.46 29.17
CA GLY A 448 1.07 11.72 30.61
C GLY A 448 -0.26 12.27 31.16
N ASP A 449 -1.25 12.55 30.31
CA ASP A 449 -2.62 12.88 30.70
C ASP A 449 -3.35 11.62 31.22
N LYS A 450 -3.07 11.34 32.49
CA LYS A 450 -3.66 10.23 33.23
C LYS A 450 -5.10 10.53 33.68
N ALA A 451 -5.55 11.78 33.61
CA ALA A 451 -6.90 12.18 33.97
C ALA A 451 -7.86 11.84 32.82
N ARG A 452 -7.54 12.23 31.58
CA ARG A 452 -8.25 11.78 30.38
C ARG A 452 -8.20 10.26 30.23
N ALA A 453 -7.03 9.65 30.43
CA ALA A 453 -6.91 8.19 30.36
C ALA A 453 -7.82 7.49 31.36
N LEU A 454 -7.92 8.00 32.61
CA LEU A 454 -8.82 7.44 33.62
C LEU A 454 -10.29 7.58 33.20
N ALA A 455 -10.73 8.77 32.77
CA ALA A 455 -12.10 8.99 32.34
C ALA A 455 -12.49 8.12 31.13
N ASP A 456 -11.62 7.99 30.14
CA ASP A 456 -11.86 7.15 28.96
C ASP A 456 -11.89 5.65 29.31
N PHE A 457 -11.03 5.17 30.24
CA PHE A 457 -11.10 3.79 30.73
C PHE A 457 -12.29 3.54 31.68
N GLU A 458 -12.75 4.53 32.45
CA GLU A 458 -13.99 4.46 33.24
C GLU A 458 -15.21 4.32 32.32
N SER A 459 -15.26 5.10 31.23
CA SER A 459 -16.30 4.98 30.20
C SER A 459 -16.27 3.61 29.51
N LEU A 460 -15.07 3.06 29.24
CA LEU A 460 -14.95 1.71 28.67
C LEU A 460 -15.47 0.63 29.62
N ALA A 461 -15.12 0.67 30.90
CA ALA A 461 -15.57 -0.33 31.88
C ALA A 461 -17.09 -0.32 32.15
N GLN A 462 -17.81 0.73 31.73
CA GLN A 462 -19.28 0.78 31.72
C GLN A 462 -19.90 0.12 30.48
N SER A 463 -19.13 -0.11 29.41
CA SER A 463 -19.61 -0.60 28.11
C SER A 463 -19.04 -1.95 27.68
N VAL A 464 -17.92 -2.39 28.25
CA VAL A 464 -17.29 -3.70 27.95
C VAL A 464 -16.76 -4.40 29.22
N ASP A 465 -17.11 -5.68 29.34
CA ASP A 465 -16.46 -6.59 30.29
C ASP A 465 -15.10 -7.05 29.73
N ASP A 466 -14.09 -6.20 29.89
CA ASP A 466 -12.72 -6.48 29.45
C ASP A 466 -11.72 -6.46 30.63
N PRO A 467 -11.10 -7.62 30.98
CA PRO A 467 -10.07 -7.69 32.01
C PRO A 467 -8.87 -6.77 31.77
N SER A 468 -8.51 -6.48 30.52
CA SER A 468 -7.41 -5.56 30.18
C SER A 468 -7.76 -4.08 30.46
N VAL A 469 -9.03 -3.69 30.30
CA VAL A 469 -9.53 -2.37 30.73
C VAL A 469 -9.49 -2.29 32.26
N ARG A 470 -9.93 -3.34 32.96
CA ARG A 470 -9.81 -3.43 34.42
C ARG A 470 -8.36 -3.33 34.90
N LEU A 471 -7.42 -3.97 34.20
CA LEU A 471 -5.99 -3.89 34.52
C LEU A 471 -5.44 -2.46 34.42
N GLU A 472 -5.84 -1.69 33.40
CA GLU A 472 -5.43 -0.28 33.28
C GLU A 472 -6.13 0.63 34.29
N LEU A 473 -7.41 0.41 34.58
CA LEU A 473 -8.11 1.09 35.68
C LEU A 473 -7.45 0.84 37.04
N ALA A 474 -7.13 -0.40 37.38
CA ALA A 474 -6.47 -0.75 38.64
C ALA A 474 -5.11 -0.02 38.77
N LYS A 475 -4.34 0.09 37.68
CA LYS A 475 -3.09 0.87 37.64
C LYS A 475 -3.35 2.37 37.83
N LEU A 476 -4.36 2.95 37.17
CA LEU A 476 -4.66 4.38 37.26
C LEU A 476 -5.20 4.78 38.64
N TYR A 477 -6.10 3.99 39.24
CA TYR A 477 -6.50 4.20 40.63
C TYR A 477 -5.32 4.07 41.61
N GLU A 478 -4.51 3.01 41.50
CA GLU A 478 -3.38 2.77 42.41
C GLU A 478 -2.29 3.86 42.31
N HIS A 479 -1.95 4.30 41.09
CA HIS A 479 -0.76 5.12 40.83
C HIS A 479 -1.05 6.59 40.50
N HIS A 480 -2.19 6.93 39.89
CA HIS A 480 -2.57 8.32 39.58
C HIS A 480 -3.52 8.89 40.65
N ALA A 481 -4.76 8.38 40.74
CA ALA A 481 -5.78 8.91 41.65
C ALA A 481 -5.50 8.60 43.14
N LYS A 482 -4.59 7.65 43.41
CA LYS A 482 -4.24 7.15 44.76
C LYS A 482 -5.39 6.50 45.51
N ASP A 483 -6.46 6.09 44.82
CA ASP A 483 -7.59 5.38 45.43
C ASP A 483 -7.28 3.89 45.51
N ALA A 484 -6.84 3.42 46.69
CA ALA A 484 -6.54 2.01 46.88
C ALA A 484 -7.79 1.12 46.91
N SER A 485 -8.96 1.69 47.26
CA SER A 485 -10.22 0.96 47.40
C SER A 485 -10.85 0.67 46.04
N ARG A 486 -10.96 1.68 45.16
CA ARG A 486 -11.38 1.48 43.76
C ARG A 486 -10.37 0.61 43.00
N ALA A 487 -9.08 0.76 43.26
CA ALA A 487 -8.06 -0.14 42.71
C ALA A 487 -8.28 -1.60 43.15
N LEU A 488 -8.56 -1.86 44.43
CA LEU A 488 -8.78 -3.21 44.96
C LEU A 488 -10.02 -3.87 44.35
N ALA A 489 -11.17 -3.17 44.35
CA ALA A 489 -12.43 -3.70 43.83
C ALA A 489 -12.32 -4.11 42.33
N ILE A 490 -11.58 -3.33 41.53
CA ILE A 490 -11.32 -3.65 40.12
C ILE A 490 -10.41 -4.88 39.95
N VAL A 491 -9.53 -5.17 40.92
CA VAL A 491 -8.66 -6.36 40.93
C VAL A 491 -9.42 -7.61 41.38
N GLU A 492 -10.30 -7.46 42.37
CA GLU A 492 -11.22 -8.51 42.81
C GLU A 492 -12.23 -8.88 41.70
N ALA A 493 -12.61 -7.92 40.84
CA ALA A 493 -13.37 -8.14 39.60
C ALA A 493 -12.57 -8.78 38.43
N GLY A 494 -11.30 -9.17 38.66
CA GLY A 494 -10.49 -9.96 37.74
C GLY A 494 -9.85 -9.16 36.58
N THR A 495 -8.54 -8.97 36.64
CA THR A 495 -7.73 -8.18 35.68
C THR A 495 -7.10 -8.98 34.54
N GLY A 496 -7.35 -10.28 34.43
CA GLY A 496 -6.68 -11.17 33.45
C GLY A 496 -5.18 -11.38 33.72
N GLU A 497 -4.64 -10.80 34.80
CA GLU A 497 -3.31 -11.12 35.29
C GLU A 497 -3.27 -12.56 35.83
N ALA A 498 -2.21 -13.30 35.52
CA ALA A 498 -1.95 -14.62 36.10
C ALA A 498 -2.01 -14.57 37.64
N ASP A 499 -2.50 -15.63 38.28
CA ASP A 499 -2.92 -15.61 39.70
C ASP A 499 -1.83 -15.10 40.65
N VAL A 500 -0.56 -15.49 40.44
CA VAL A 500 0.57 -15.03 41.26
C VAL A 500 0.73 -13.49 41.19
N SER A 501 0.52 -12.89 40.02
CA SER A 501 0.55 -11.43 39.84
C SER A 501 -0.68 -10.76 40.42
N ARG A 502 -1.88 -11.33 40.22
CA ARG A 502 -3.14 -10.83 40.80
C ARG A 502 -3.07 -10.81 42.32
N SER A 503 -2.73 -11.93 42.96
CA SER A 503 -2.62 -12.03 44.43
C SER A 503 -1.54 -11.12 45.02
N ARG A 504 -0.41 -10.92 44.31
CA ARG A 504 0.63 -9.93 44.71
C ARG A 504 0.15 -8.49 44.60
N ARG A 505 -0.70 -8.16 43.61
CA ARG A 505 -1.36 -6.85 43.48
C ARG A 505 -2.41 -6.65 44.58
N GLU A 506 -3.29 -7.62 44.75
CA GLU A 506 -4.37 -7.60 45.75
C GLU A 506 -3.83 -7.42 47.17
N ALA A 507 -2.86 -8.26 47.60
CA ALA A 507 -2.24 -8.14 48.91
C ALA A 507 -1.44 -6.82 49.10
N ARG A 508 -0.99 -6.17 48.02
CA ARG A 508 -0.41 -4.82 48.07
C ARG A 508 -1.49 -3.75 48.23
N LEU A 509 -2.66 -3.93 47.62
CA LEU A 509 -3.78 -3.00 47.67
C LEU A 509 -4.54 -3.08 49.01
N ARG A 510 -4.83 -4.27 49.56
CA ARG A 510 -5.43 -4.44 50.90
C ARG A 510 -4.64 -3.64 51.96
N ARG A 511 -3.32 -3.83 52.02
CA ARG A 511 -2.39 -3.06 52.89
C ARG A 511 -2.30 -1.56 52.59
N LYS A 512 -2.71 -1.10 51.41
CA LYS A 512 -2.86 0.34 51.12
C LYS A 512 -4.20 0.88 51.60
N VAL A 513 -5.30 0.13 51.43
CA VAL A 513 -6.63 0.47 51.94
C VAL A 513 -6.59 0.62 53.47
N GLU A 514 -6.05 -0.38 54.18
CA GLU A 514 -5.84 -0.34 55.64
C GLU A 514 -5.17 0.97 56.08
N ARG A 515 -4.01 1.30 55.51
CA ARG A 515 -3.25 2.52 55.81
C ARG A 515 -4.02 3.82 55.46
N GLN A 516 -4.83 3.80 54.41
CA GLN A 516 -5.67 4.95 54.03
C GLN A 516 -6.87 5.14 54.96
N VAL A 517 -7.43 4.05 55.50
CA VAL A 517 -8.47 4.11 56.53
C VAL A 517 -7.88 4.64 57.84
N THR A 518 -6.75 4.09 58.32
CA THR A 518 -6.08 4.59 59.54
C THR A 518 -5.74 6.08 59.43
N ARG A 519 -5.24 6.54 58.27
CA ARG A 519 -4.93 7.97 58.01
C ARG A 519 -6.17 8.87 57.81
N ARG A 520 -7.38 8.33 57.84
CA ARG A 520 -8.64 9.12 57.85
C ARG A 520 -9.34 9.12 59.22
N LEU A 521 -8.80 8.37 60.18
CA LEU A 521 -9.28 8.27 61.57
C LEU A 521 -8.35 9.02 62.55
N ILE A 522 -7.34 9.71 62.01
CA ILE A 522 -6.34 10.57 62.67
C ILE A 522 -6.28 11.87 61.87
#